data_AF-V2WQ06-F1
#
_entry.id   AF-V2WQ06-F1
#
_cell.length_a   1.000
_cell.length_b   1.000
_cell.length_c   1.000
_cell.angle_alpha   90.00
_cell.angle_beta   90.00
_cell.angle_gamma   90.00
#
_symmetry.space_group_name_H-M   'P 1'
#
loop_
_entity.id
_entity.type
_entity.pdbx_description
1 polymer ?
#
loop_
_entity_poly.entity_id
_entity_poly.type
_entity_poly.pdbx_seq_one_letter_code
_entity_poly.pdbx_strand_id
1 'polypeptide(L)'
;MTDGPGEFWKNDKTDLLLAYDADAEKVTWSEFLDDFRTSFEPLDPALKAQLELKDLRMKERADEYTYQFTYLAKQTGYNDAAQIVAFKRGLPRSLALKIMTRPEGAPTTIKDWMNAAILFDESYKQALEYGKTWDDEHGGKKPQRSFRKKEDVAIKQITEIDRKEYMVKGLCFRCGRAGHRIRDCPDAPKKDERKQEEPKKLTKEERFAKIRALVNDQSKEDKDFLIDLMEQEGF
;
A
#
# COMPACT_ATOMS: atom_id res chain seq x y z
N MET A 1 3.03 5.26 34.67
CA MET A 1 3.39 3.92 35.20
C MET A 1 2.07 3.22 35.46
N THR A 2 1.54 2.54 34.47
CA THR A 2 0.30 1.76 34.62
C THR A 2 0.73 0.32 34.70
N ASP A 3 0.67 -0.22 35.92
CA ASP A 3 0.95 -1.61 36.20
C ASP A 3 0.10 -2.48 35.25
N GLY A 4 0.76 -3.37 34.52
CA GLY A 4 0.09 -4.17 33.50
C GLY A 4 -0.96 -5.11 34.11
N PRO A 5 -1.86 -5.71 33.31
CA PRO A 5 -2.83 -6.69 33.79
C PRO A 5 -2.20 -7.83 34.61
N GLY A 6 -0.94 -8.19 34.30
CA GLY A 6 -0.18 -9.19 35.03
C GLY A 6 0.34 -8.72 36.40
N GLU A 7 0.64 -7.44 36.58
CA GLU A 7 1.04 -6.89 37.89
C GLU A 7 -0.15 -6.75 38.82
N PHE A 8 -1.32 -6.36 38.29
CA PHE A 8 -2.57 -6.35 39.06
C PHE A 8 -2.93 -7.76 39.56
N TRP A 9 -2.93 -8.76 38.66
CA TRP A 9 -3.22 -10.14 39.03
C TRP A 9 -2.22 -10.69 40.05
N LYS A 10 -0.94 -10.38 39.87
CA LYS A 10 0.11 -10.78 40.81
C LYS A 10 -0.19 -10.22 42.20
N ASN A 11 -0.44 -8.92 42.30
CA ASN A 11 -0.70 -8.24 43.58
C ASN A 11 -1.93 -8.83 44.28
N ASP A 12 -3.04 -8.98 43.56
CA ASP A 12 -4.30 -9.57 44.06
C ASP A 12 -4.11 -11.00 44.62
N LYS A 13 -3.38 -11.86 43.88
CA LYS A 13 -3.11 -13.23 44.34
C LYS A 13 -2.08 -13.30 45.46
N THR A 14 -1.10 -12.41 45.52
CA THR A 14 -0.19 -12.33 46.67
C THR A 14 -0.90 -11.85 47.93
N ASP A 15 -1.84 -10.93 47.83
CA ASP A 15 -2.59 -10.45 49.00
C ASP A 15 -3.46 -11.56 49.62
N LEU A 16 -4.02 -12.45 48.79
CA LEU A 16 -4.73 -13.65 49.25
C LEU A 16 -3.80 -14.70 49.89
N LEU A 17 -2.55 -14.82 49.43
CA LEU A 17 -1.56 -15.76 49.98
C LEU A 17 -0.84 -15.23 51.24
N LEU A 18 -0.74 -13.90 51.37
CA LEU A 18 -0.08 -13.22 52.49
C LEU A 18 -1.05 -12.83 53.60
N ALA A 19 -2.36 -12.92 53.37
CA ALA A 19 -3.36 -12.82 54.42
C ALA A 19 -3.12 -13.94 55.46
N TYR A 20 -2.54 -13.57 56.59
CA TYR A 20 -2.26 -14.45 57.72
C TYR A 20 -3.56 -14.73 58.50
N ASP A 21 -4.58 -15.21 57.80
CA ASP A 21 -5.90 -15.50 58.35
C ASP A 21 -6.03 -17.01 58.55
N ALA A 22 -6.34 -17.43 59.77
CA ALA A 22 -6.47 -18.86 60.11
C ALA A 22 -7.69 -19.50 59.43
N ASP A 23 -8.65 -18.67 59.00
CA ASP A 23 -9.87 -19.03 58.29
C ASP A 23 -9.79 -18.74 56.77
N ALA A 24 -8.67 -18.22 56.26
CA ALA A 24 -8.49 -18.04 54.82
C ALA A 24 -8.45 -19.41 54.13
N GLU A 25 -9.33 -19.58 53.15
CA GLU A 25 -9.43 -20.76 52.30
C GLU A 25 -8.06 -21.02 51.67
N LYS A 26 -7.39 -22.09 52.10
CA LYS A 26 -6.06 -22.45 51.60
C LYS A 26 -6.19 -22.80 50.13
N VAL A 27 -5.93 -21.83 49.26
CA VAL A 27 -5.88 -22.03 47.82
C VAL A 27 -4.91 -23.16 47.54
N THR A 28 -5.43 -24.28 47.04
CA THR A 28 -4.61 -25.43 46.71
C THR A 28 -3.73 -25.09 45.51
N TRP A 29 -2.56 -25.74 45.40
CA TRP A 29 -1.67 -25.54 44.26
C TRP A 29 -2.36 -25.84 42.91
N SER A 30 -3.34 -26.75 42.91
CA SER A 30 -4.19 -27.05 41.76
C SER A 30 -5.09 -25.87 41.36
N GLU A 31 -5.76 -25.23 42.31
CA GLU A 31 -6.64 -24.07 42.04
C GLU A 31 -5.83 -22.86 41.59
N PHE A 32 -4.65 -22.65 42.18
CA PHE A 32 -3.73 -21.61 41.74
C PHE A 32 -3.28 -21.81 40.28
N LEU A 33 -2.94 -23.04 39.90
CA LEU A 33 -2.55 -23.35 38.52
C LEU A 33 -3.74 -23.23 37.55
N ASP A 34 -4.96 -23.55 37.99
CA ASP A 34 -6.17 -23.40 37.19
C ASP A 34 -6.53 -21.93 36.97
N ASP A 35 -6.44 -21.09 38.01
CA ASP A 35 -6.60 -19.64 37.92
C ASP A 35 -5.52 -18.98 37.06
N PHE A 36 -4.27 -19.43 37.21
CA PHE A 36 -3.15 -18.93 36.41
C PHE A 36 -3.32 -19.28 34.93
N ARG A 37 -3.75 -20.51 34.63
CA ARG A 37 -4.13 -20.89 33.25
C ARG A 37 -5.31 -20.06 32.79
N THR A 38 -6.39 -19.97 33.55
CA THR A 38 -7.54 -19.14 33.16
C THR A 38 -7.18 -17.67 32.89
N SER A 39 -6.22 -17.11 33.62
CA SER A 39 -5.84 -15.69 33.53
C SER A 39 -4.72 -15.41 32.51
N PHE A 40 -3.81 -16.36 32.28
CA PHE A 40 -2.60 -16.19 31.43
C PHE A 40 -2.39 -17.26 30.37
N GLU A 41 -3.25 -18.27 30.29
CA GLU A 41 -3.33 -19.10 29.09
C GLU A 41 -3.52 -18.16 27.90
N PRO A 42 -2.75 -18.30 26.82
CA PRO A 42 -2.81 -17.38 25.70
C PRO A 42 -4.26 -17.27 25.25
N LEU A 43 -4.82 -16.07 25.41
CA LEU A 43 -6.25 -15.69 25.34
C LEU A 43 -7.07 -16.27 24.16
N ASP A 44 -6.41 -16.81 23.15
CA ASP A 44 -6.87 -17.85 22.24
C ASP A 44 -5.77 -17.93 21.15
N PRO A 45 -4.95 -18.99 21.09
CA PRO A 45 -3.92 -19.13 20.06
C PRO A 45 -4.49 -19.01 18.65
N ALA A 46 -5.75 -19.43 18.45
CA ALA A 46 -6.44 -19.25 17.18
C ALA A 46 -6.74 -17.77 16.93
N LEU A 47 -7.30 -17.02 17.90
CA LEU A 47 -7.56 -15.59 17.76
C LEU A 47 -6.29 -14.78 17.48
N LYS A 48 -5.18 -15.10 18.17
CA LYS A 48 -3.88 -14.49 17.88
C LYS A 48 -3.43 -14.79 16.45
N ALA A 49 -3.50 -16.06 16.02
CA ALA A 49 -3.15 -16.44 14.66
C ALA A 49 -4.06 -15.78 13.60
N GLN A 50 -5.34 -15.58 13.90
CA GLN A 50 -6.28 -14.87 13.04
C GLN A 50 -5.92 -13.39 12.89
N LEU A 51 -5.53 -12.72 13.98
CA LEU A 51 -5.05 -11.34 13.95
C LEU A 51 -3.75 -11.24 13.15
N GLU A 52 -2.78 -12.12 13.39
CA GLU A 52 -1.53 -12.15 12.64
C GLU A 52 -1.76 -12.43 11.14
N LEU A 53 -2.68 -13.33 10.79
CA LEU A 53 -3.07 -13.57 9.38
C LEU A 53 -3.68 -12.34 8.71
N LYS A 54 -4.47 -11.56 9.45
CA LYS A 54 -5.11 -10.35 8.93
C LYS A 54 -4.07 -9.31 8.50
N ASP A 55 -2.95 -9.26 9.21
CA ASP A 55 -1.87 -8.31 8.99
C ASP A 55 -0.71 -8.89 8.18
N LEU A 56 -0.67 -10.20 7.97
CA LEU A 56 0.31 -10.86 7.13
C LEU A 56 0.24 -10.33 5.68
N ARG A 57 1.39 -9.86 5.17
CA ARG A 57 1.56 -9.38 3.80
C ARG A 57 2.75 -10.07 3.16
N MET A 58 2.59 -10.48 1.91
CA MET A 58 3.70 -10.93 1.07
C MET A 58 4.63 -9.74 0.83
N LYS A 59 5.93 -9.95 1.11
CA LYS A 59 6.99 -8.97 0.84
C LYS A 59 7.62 -9.29 -0.53
N GLU A 60 8.78 -9.92 -0.54
CA GLU A 60 9.58 -10.15 -1.74
C GLU A 60 9.48 -11.58 -2.30
N ARG A 61 9.12 -12.54 -1.44
CA ARG A 61 9.18 -13.96 -1.74
C ARG A 61 7.84 -14.64 -1.46
N ALA A 62 7.25 -15.20 -2.52
CA ALA A 62 5.98 -15.90 -2.39
C ALA A 62 6.10 -17.16 -1.54
N ASP A 63 7.21 -17.91 -1.66
CA ASP A 63 7.46 -19.12 -0.89
C ASP A 63 7.55 -18.84 0.63
N GLU A 64 8.29 -17.81 1.03
CA GLU A 64 8.34 -17.37 2.44
C GLU A 64 6.95 -16.98 2.98
N TYR A 65 6.20 -16.21 2.18
CA TYR A 65 4.83 -15.83 2.53
C TYR A 65 3.91 -17.06 2.68
N THR A 66 4.00 -18.04 1.78
CA THR A 66 3.21 -19.28 1.87
C THR A 66 3.56 -20.09 3.13
N TYR A 67 4.84 -20.15 3.50
CA TYR A 67 5.27 -20.81 4.73
C TYR A 67 4.68 -20.13 5.98
N GLN A 68 4.81 -18.81 6.09
CA GLN A 68 4.25 -18.05 7.22
C GLN A 68 2.73 -18.17 7.29
N PHE A 69 2.05 -18.07 6.14
CA PHE A 69 0.60 -18.22 6.06
C PHE A 69 0.15 -19.61 6.50
N THR A 70 0.78 -20.68 5.99
CA THR A 70 0.39 -22.06 6.35
C THR A 70 0.58 -22.34 7.84
N TYR A 71 1.64 -21.79 8.45
CA TYR A 71 1.89 -21.91 9.87
C TYR A 71 0.74 -21.32 10.71
N LEU A 72 0.35 -20.07 10.41
CA LEU A 72 -0.74 -19.40 11.12
C LEU A 72 -2.11 -20.01 10.80
N ALA A 73 -2.37 -20.34 9.54
CA ALA A 73 -3.65 -20.92 9.10
C ALA A 73 -3.98 -22.22 9.83
N LYS A 74 -2.99 -23.09 10.10
CA LYS A 74 -3.17 -24.32 10.88
C LYS A 74 -3.70 -24.08 12.29
N GLN A 75 -3.40 -22.92 12.88
CA GLN A 75 -3.83 -22.57 14.24
C GLN A 75 -5.24 -22.00 14.28
N THR A 76 -5.80 -21.57 13.14
CA THR A 76 -7.12 -20.91 13.07
C THR A 76 -8.30 -21.84 12.86
N GLY A 77 -8.06 -23.07 12.36
CA GLY A 77 -9.13 -23.98 11.95
C GLY A 77 -9.92 -23.52 10.72
N TYR A 78 -9.44 -22.54 9.95
CA TYR A 78 -10.12 -22.05 8.75
C TYR A 78 -10.26 -23.13 7.67
N ASN A 79 -11.42 -23.15 7.00
CA ASN A 79 -11.61 -23.94 5.79
C ASN A 79 -10.95 -23.28 4.57
N ASP A 80 -10.85 -24.00 3.45
CA ASP A 80 -10.21 -23.51 2.23
C ASP A 80 -10.79 -22.17 1.74
N ALA A 81 -12.11 -21.98 1.79
CA ALA A 81 -12.73 -20.74 1.35
C ALA A 81 -12.28 -19.53 2.20
N ALA A 82 -12.26 -19.69 3.53
CA ALA A 82 -11.79 -18.67 4.45
C ALA A 82 -10.28 -18.43 4.30
N GLN A 83 -9.49 -19.50 4.17
CA GLN A 83 -8.05 -19.39 3.92
C GLN A 83 -7.75 -18.65 2.61
N ILE A 84 -8.51 -18.91 1.53
CA ILE A 84 -8.32 -18.23 0.24
C ILE A 84 -8.60 -16.72 0.38
N VAL A 85 -9.64 -16.32 1.11
CA VAL A 85 -9.94 -14.90 1.34
C VAL A 85 -8.81 -14.23 2.12
N ALA A 86 -8.33 -14.86 3.19
CA ALA A 86 -7.21 -14.37 3.98
C ALA A 86 -5.92 -14.30 3.13
N PHE A 87 -5.62 -15.34 2.36
CA PHE A 87 -4.43 -15.43 1.53
C PHE A 87 -4.41 -14.34 0.45
N LYS A 88 -5.53 -14.13 -0.24
CA LYS A 88 -5.69 -13.06 -1.24
C LYS A 88 -5.42 -11.68 -0.67
N ARG A 89 -5.83 -11.42 0.58
CA ARG A 89 -5.62 -10.13 1.26
C ARG A 89 -4.14 -9.83 1.47
N GLY A 90 -3.33 -10.85 1.72
CA GLY A 90 -1.90 -10.69 1.93
C GLY A 90 -1.07 -10.57 0.65
N LEU A 91 -1.63 -10.93 -0.51
CA LEU A 91 -0.93 -10.85 -1.80
C LEU A 91 -0.93 -9.45 -2.41
N PRO A 92 0.10 -9.10 -3.21
CA PRO A 92 0.05 -7.91 -4.06
C PRO A 92 -1.13 -8.02 -5.04
N ARG A 93 -1.85 -6.92 -5.24
CA ARG A 93 -3.06 -6.89 -6.08
C ARG A 93 -2.81 -7.40 -7.50
N SER A 94 -1.66 -7.07 -8.09
CA SER A 94 -1.27 -7.53 -9.44
C SER A 94 -1.15 -9.05 -9.51
N LEU A 95 -0.51 -9.66 -8.51
CA LEU A 95 -0.32 -11.10 -8.42
C LEU A 95 -1.65 -11.83 -8.18
N ALA A 96 -2.46 -11.35 -7.24
CA ALA A 96 -3.79 -11.92 -6.98
C ALA A 96 -4.68 -11.87 -8.23
N LEU A 97 -4.71 -10.75 -8.96
CA LEU A 97 -5.44 -10.63 -10.22
C LEU A 97 -4.93 -11.64 -11.26
N LYS A 98 -3.60 -11.77 -11.42
CA LYS A 98 -2.99 -12.71 -12.37
C LYS A 98 -3.39 -14.16 -12.09
N ILE A 99 -3.47 -14.56 -10.82
CA ILE A 99 -3.92 -15.90 -10.41
C ILE A 99 -5.41 -16.11 -10.73
N MET A 100 -6.26 -15.10 -10.52
CA MET A 100 -7.70 -15.20 -10.81
C MET A 100 -8.02 -15.27 -12.30
N THR A 101 -7.23 -14.59 -13.15
CA THR A 101 -7.45 -14.52 -14.60
C THR A 101 -6.68 -15.58 -15.38
N ARG A 102 -6.32 -16.69 -14.73
CA ARG A 102 -5.68 -17.83 -15.40
C ARG A 102 -6.62 -18.50 -16.38
N PRO A 103 -6.12 -19.03 -17.51
CA PRO A 103 -6.95 -19.74 -18.49
C PRO A 103 -7.54 -21.04 -17.92
N GLU A 104 -6.87 -21.68 -16.96
CA GLU A 104 -7.37 -22.86 -16.25
C GLU A 104 -8.49 -22.52 -15.25
N GLY A 105 -8.77 -21.24 -15.04
CA GLY A 105 -9.73 -20.73 -14.07
C GLY A 105 -9.12 -20.36 -12.71
N ALA A 106 -9.95 -19.72 -11.89
CA ALA A 106 -9.58 -19.32 -10.54
C ALA A 106 -9.38 -20.57 -9.66
N PRO A 107 -8.26 -20.68 -8.92
CA PRO A 107 -8.06 -21.82 -8.05
C PRO A 107 -9.12 -21.87 -6.94
N THR A 108 -9.54 -23.08 -6.58
CA THR A 108 -10.59 -23.33 -5.58
C THR A 108 -10.04 -23.86 -4.26
N THR A 109 -8.78 -24.32 -4.22
CA THR A 109 -8.11 -24.79 -3.00
C THR A 109 -7.00 -23.82 -2.58
N ILE A 110 -6.75 -23.72 -1.28
CA ILE A 110 -5.67 -22.87 -0.77
C ILE A 110 -4.30 -23.30 -1.30
N LYS A 111 -4.11 -24.62 -1.45
CA LYS A 111 -2.88 -25.20 -1.98
C LYS A 111 -2.61 -24.74 -3.43
N ASP A 112 -3.64 -24.74 -4.27
CA ASP A 112 -3.50 -24.27 -5.65
C ASP A 112 -3.23 -22.76 -5.72
N TRP A 113 -3.82 -21.99 -4.81
CA TRP A 113 -3.52 -20.57 -4.64
C TRP A 113 -2.06 -20.31 -4.29
N MET A 114 -1.51 -21.08 -3.34
CA MET A 114 -0.11 -20.97 -2.92
C MET A 114 0.85 -21.36 -4.04
N ASN A 115 0.61 -22.49 -4.70
CA ASN A 115 1.44 -22.95 -5.82
C ASN A 115 1.42 -21.94 -6.98
N ALA A 116 0.26 -21.37 -7.28
CA ALA A 116 0.15 -20.34 -8.31
C ALA A 116 0.92 -19.07 -7.95
N ALA A 117 0.85 -18.63 -6.69
CA ALA A 117 1.58 -17.46 -6.22
C ALA A 117 3.10 -17.64 -6.35
N ILE A 118 3.62 -18.81 -5.96
CA ILE A 118 5.05 -19.15 -6.11
C ILE A 118 5.43 -19.15 -7.59
N LEU A 119 4.68 -19.87 -8.43
CA LEU A 119 4.96 -19.98 -9.86
C LEU A 119 5.01 -18.61 -10.55
N PHE A 120 4.04 -17.73 -10.25
CA PHE A 120 4.01 -16.41 -10.88
C PHE A 120 5.09 -15.47 -10.34
N ASP A 121 5.41 -15.52 -9.04
CA ASP A 121 6.50 -14.73 -8.46
C ASP A 121 7.86 -15.11 -9.08
N GLU A 122 8.14 -16.42 -9.20
CA GLU A 122 9.33 -16.93 -9.85
C GLU A 122 9.37 -16.56 -11.34
N SER A 123 8.25 -16.73 -12.06
CA SER A 123 8.18 -16.37 -13.48
C SER A 123 8.42 -14.87 -13.71
N TYR A 124 7.98 -14.03 -12.77
CA TYR A 124 8.19 -12.58 -12.84
C TYR A 124 9.67 -12.23 -12.61
N LYS A 125 10.32 -12.88 -11.63
CA LYS A 125 11.77 -12.74 -11.41
C LYS A 125 12.57 -13.18 -12.63
N GLN A 126 12.24 -14.32 -13.21
CA GLN A 126 12.86 -14.81 -14.46
C GLN A 126 12.66 -13.85 -15.62
N ALA A 127 11.44 -13.32 -15.81
CA ALA A 127 11.16 -12.35 -16.87
C ALA A 127 11.93 -11.02 -16.68
N LEU A 128 12.09 -10.56 -15.44
CA LEU A 128 12.92 -9.38 -15.13
C LEU A 128 14.39 -9.63 -15.45
N GLU A 129 14.91 -10.80 -15.12
CA GLU A 129 16.29 -11.18 -15.39
C GLU A 129 16.56 -11.31 -16.90
N TYR A 130 15.65 -11.99 -17.62
CA TYR A 130 15.68 -12.06 -19.08
C TYR A 130 15.58 -10.69 -19.75
N GLY A 131 14.75 -9.79 -19.21
CA GLY A 131 14.64 -8.42 -19.71
C GLY A 131 15.96 -7.64 -19.56
N LYS A 132 16.67 -7.82 -18.45
CA LYS A 132 18.00 -7.21 -18.25
C LYS A 132 19.00 -7.74 -19.28
N THR A 133 19.06 -9.06 -19.47
CA THR A 133 19.98 -9.67 -20.44
C THR A 133 19.68 -9.21 -21.88
N TRP A 134 18.40 -9.05 -22.24
CA TRP A 134 17.99 -8.51 -23.53
C TRP A 134 18.42 -7.05 -23.73
N ASP A 135 18.21 -6.19 -22.73
CA ASP A 135 18.58 -4.77 -22.78
C ASP A 135 20.10 -4.61 -22.94
N ASP A 136 20.89 -5.47 -22.27
CA ASP A 136 22.35 -5.49 -22.32
C ASP A 136 22.89 -5.98 -23.69
N GLU A 137 22.29 -7.02 -24.27
CA GLU A 137 22.70 -7.58 -25.58
C GLU A 137 22.28 -6.72 -26.77
N HIS A 138 21.11 -6.06 -26.68
CA HIS A 138 20.50 -5.36 -27.83
C HIS A 138 20.56 -3.83 -27.72
N GLY A 139 21.32 -3.27 -26.77
CA GLY A 139 21.61 -1.84 -26.69
C GLY A 139 20.39 -0.94 -26.56
N GLY A 140 19.41 -1.37 -25.76
CA GLY A 140 18.07 -0.78 -25.71
C GLY A 140 18.00 0.60 -25.02
N LYS A 141 18.14 1.68 -25.79
CA LYS A 141 17.59 2.99 -25.37
C LYS A 141 16.09 2.82 -25.12
N LYS A 142 15.66 2.86 -23.86
CA LYS A 142 14.24 2.84 -23.49
C LYS A 142 13.49 3.88 -24.33
N PRO A 143 12.46 3.51 -25.11
CA PRO A 143 11.64 4.51 -25.77
C PRO A 143 11.00 5.34 -24.67
N GLN A 144 11.41 6.61 -24.58
CA GLN A 144 10.81 7.58 -23.67
C GLN A 144 9.32 7.62 -24.03
N ARG A 145 8.49 6.94 -23.25
CA ARG A 145 7.03 6.96 -23.39
C ARG A 145 6.58 8.37 -23.07
N SER A 146 6.63 9.24 -24.08
CA SER A 146 5.89 10.48 -24.07
C SER A 146 4.42 10.09 -23.96
N PHE A 147 3.85 10.43 -22.81
CA PHE A 147 2.45 10.28 -22.51
C PHE A 147 1.67 11.11 -23.55
N ARG A 148 1.24 10.48 -24.66
CA ARG A 148 0.35 11.13 -25.63
C ARG A 148 -0.99 11.34 -24.94
N LYS A 149 -1.23 12.56 -24.45
CA LYS A 149 -2.59 13.04 -24.17
C LYS A 149 -3.39 12.90 -25.47
N LYS A 150 -4.40 12.03 -25.45
CA LYS A 150 -5.50 12.08 -26.42
C LYS A 150 -6.33 13.31 -26.07
N GLU A 151 -6.34 14.30 -26.96
CA GLU A 151 -7.37 15.32 -26.99
C GLU A 151 -7.89 15.39 -28.43
N ASP A 152 -9.17 15.06 -28.55
CA ASP A 152 -9.93 15.01 -29.79
C ASP A 152 -10.08 16.43 -30.36
N VAL A 153 -9.32 16.75 -31.42
CA VAL A 153 -9.70 17.79 -32.37
C VAL A 153 -9.29 17.31 -33.75
N ALA A 154 -10.27 17.19 -34.65
CA ALA A 154 -10.09 16.81 -36.04
C ALA A 154 -9.27 17.88 -36.79
N ILE A 155 -7.95 17.83 -36.68
CA ILE A 155 -7.02 18.58 -37.53
C ILE A 155 -6.82 17.73 -38.79
N LYS A 156 -7.38 18.18 -39.92
CA LYS A 156 -7.10 17.59 -41.23
C LYS A 156 -5.58 17.56 -41.42
N GLN A 157 -4.99 16.36 -41.46
CA GLN A 157 -3.55 16.20 -41.71
C GLN A 157 -3.26 16.70 -43.13
N ILE A 158 -2.48 17.76 -43.23
CA ILE A 158 -2.00 18.34 -44.49
C ILE A 158 -0.85 17.45 -44.98
N THR A 159 -0.96 16.91 -46.19
CA THR A 159 0.12 16.12 -46.82
C THR A 159 1.32 17.00 -47.16
N GLU A 160 2.51 16.44 -47.38
CA GLU A 160 3.71 17.25 -47.70
C GLU A 160 3.56 18.09 -48.98
N ILE A 161 2.72 17.64 -49.92
CA ILE A 161 2.40 18.35 -51.17
C ILE A 161 1.58 19.60 -50.86
N ASP A 162 0.54 19.46 -50.03
CA ASP A 162 -0.31 20.57 -49.60
C ASP A 162 0.48 21.59 -48.76
N ARG A 163 1.48 21.14 -48.01
CA ARG A 163 2.31 22.03 -47.17
C ARG A 163 3.10 23.04 -48.00
N LYS A 164 3.64 22.62 -49.16
CA LYS A 164 4.34 23.54 -50.07
C LYS A 164 3.37 24.55 -50.68
N GLU A 165 2.19 24.09 -51.09
CA GLU A 165 1.16 25.00 -51.62
C GLU A 165 0.72 26.04 -50.60
N TYR A 166 0.54 25.66 -49.34
CA TYR A 166 0.19 26.59 -48.26
C TYR A 166 1.29 27.64 -48.02
N MET A 167 2.57 27.25 -48.14
CA MET A 167 3.69 28.19 -48.03
C MET A 167 3.75 29.14 -49.22
N VAL A 168 3.50 28.66 -50.44
CA VAL A 168 3.48 29.48 -51.67
C VAL A 168 2.28 30.44 -51.68
N LYS A 169 1.10 29.96 -51.31
CA LYS A 169 -0.15 30.74 -51.27
C LYS A 169 -0.28 31.60 -50.00
N GLY A 170 0.68 31.53 -49.08
CA GLY A 170 0.68 32.30 -47.84
C GLY A 170 -0.52 32.03 -46.93
N LEU A 171 -1.02 30.78 -46.92
CA LEU A 171 -2.21 30.38 -46.16
C LEU A 171 -1.83 29.97 -44.73
N CYS A 172 -2.68 30.35 -43.77
CA CYS A 172 -2.53 29.94 -42.38
C CYS A 172 -2.82 28.44 -42.21
N PHE A 173 -1.89 27.71 -41.62
CA PHE A 173 -2.02 26.27 -41.36
C PHE A 173 -3.11 25.89 -40.35
N ARG A 174 -3.72 26.86 -39.66
CA ARG A 174 -4.80 26.61 -38.70
C ARG A 174 -6.19 26.83 -39.31
N CYS A 175 -6.41 27.95 -39.99
CA CYS A 175 -7.72 28.32 -40.54
C CYS A 175 -7.80 28.32 -42.07
N GLY A 176 -6.69 28.13 -42.78
CA GLY A 176 -6.62 28.08 -44.24
C GLY A 176 -6.74 29.42 -44.97
N ARG A 177 -6.79 30.56 -44.25
CA ARG A 177 -6.92 31.90 -44.84
C ARG A 177 -5.56 32.54 -45.13
N ALA A 178 -5.46 33.33 -46.21
CA ALA A 178 -4.25 34.05 -46.58
C ALA A 178 -3.99 35.28 -45.69
N GLY A 179 -2.73 35.72 -45.63
CA GLY A 179 -2.36 37.02 -45.04
C GLY A 179 -1.89 36.99 -43.58
N HIS A 180 -1.86 35.83 -42.93
CA HIS A 180 -1.30 35.68 -41.58
C HIS A 180 -0.72 34.27 -41.39
N ARG A 181 0.22 34.12 -40.43
CA ARG A 181 0.77 32.82 -40.04
C ARG A 181 -0.01 32.25 -38.85
N ILE A 182 0.17 30.96 -38.57
CA ILE A 182 -0.52 30.25 -37.48
C ILE A 182 -0.40 30.93 -36.10
N ARG A 183 0.68 31.68 -35.87
CA ARG A 183 0.92 32.44 -34.63
C ARG A 183 0.02 33.67 -34.50
N ASP A 184 -0.31 34.28 -35.63
CA ASP A 184 -1.09 35.53 -35.71
C ASP A 184 -2.52 35.25 -36.19
N CYS A 185 -2.96 34.00 -36.06
CA CYS A 185 -4.28 33.57 -36.49
C CYS A 185 -5.34 34.20 -35.58
N PRO A 186 -6.32 34.95 -36.10
CA PRO A 186 -7.37 35.55 -35.29
C PRO A 186 -8.27 34.47 -34.63
N ASP A 187 -8.33 33.27 -35.21
CA ASP A 187 -9.00 32.09 -34.62
C ASP A 187 -8.09 31.33 -33.64
N ALA A 188 -6.95 31.89 -33.22
CA ALA A 188 -6.13 31.26 -32.21
C ALA A 188 -6.92 31.20 -30.89
N PRO A 189 -6.94 30.04 -30.19
CA PRO A 189 -7.51 30.00 -28.87
C PRO A 189 -6.74 31.00 -28.01
N LYS A 190 -7.46 31.97 -27.44
CA LYS A 190 -6.89 32.91 -26.47
C LYS A 190 -6.31 32.05 -25.35
N LYS A 191 -4.98 32.02 -25.23
CA LYS A 191 -4.36 31.49 -24.03
C LYS A 191 -4.77 32.41 -22.90
N ASP A 192 -5.70 31.96 -22.05
CA ASP A 192 -5.80 32.51 -20.71
C ASP A 192 -4.40 32.42 -20.09
N GLU A 193 -3.82 33.57 -19.75
CA GLU A 193 -2.59 33.64 -18.95
C GLU A 193 -2.91 33.25 -17.50
N ARG A 194 -3.49 32.08 -17.28
CA ARG A 194 -3.40 31.40 -16.00
C ARG A 194 -2.11 30.61 -16.04
N LYS A 195 -1.01 31.26 -15.64
CA LYS A 195 0.15 30.56 -15.09
C LYS A 195 -0.36 29.76 -13.89
N GLN A 196 -0.76 28.51 -14.12
CA GLN A 196 -0.59 27.50 -13.08
C GLN A 196 0.90 27.23 -13.05
N GLU A 197 1.61 27.94 -12.17
CA GLU A 197 2.88 27.45 -11.68
C GLU A 197 2.59 26.08 -11.06
N GLU A 198 3.08 25.01 -11.70
CA GLU A 198 3.13 23.72 -11.05
C GLU A 198 3.88 23.90 -9.72
N PRO A 199 3.30 23.50 -8.57
CA PRO A 199 4.00 23.65 -7.31
C PRO A 199 5.27 22.81 -7.38
N LYS A 200 6.43 23.48 -7.35
CA LYS A 200 7.72 22.81 -7.22
C LYS A 200 7.63 21.84 -6.06
N LYS A 201 7.98 20.58 -6.30
CA LYS A 201 8.05 19.55 -5.25
C LYS A 201 9.08 20.03 -4.22
N LEU A 202 8.59 20.62 -3.12
CA LEU A 202 9.41 21.06 -1.99
C LEU A 202 10.29 19.89 -1.54
N THR A 203 11.57 20.15 -1.33
CA THR A 203 12.52 19.16 -0.80
C THR A 203 12.10 18.74 0.61
N LYS A 204 12.64 17.62 1.11
CA LYS A 204 12.32 17.12 2.46
C LYS A 204 12.57 18.20 3.52
N GLU A 205 13.65 18.95 3.37
CA GLU A 205 14.06 20.03 4.26
C GLU A 205 13.10 21.22 4.22
N GLU A 206 12.67 21.63 3.03
CA GLU A 206 11.71 22.73 2.86
C GLU A 206 10.32 22.37 3.42
N ARG A 207 9.90 21.10 3.30
CA ARG A 207 8.66 20.61 3.92
C ARG A 207 8.75 20.65 5.44
N PHE A 208 9.88 20.19 6.01
CA PHE A 208 10.10 20.23 7.45
C PHE A 208 10.18 21.66 8.00
N ALA A 209 10.79 22.60 7.27
CA ALA A 209 10.84 24.00 7.65
C ALA A 209 9.43 24.63 7.62
N LYS A 210 8.63 24.29 6.61
CA LYS A 210 7.25 24.79 6.46
C LYS A 210 6.30 24.22 7.54
N ILE A 211 6.46 22.95 7.90
CA ILE A 211 5.75 22.33 9.03
C ILE A 211 6.16 23.00 10.35
N ARG A 212 7.46 23.24 10.58
CA ARG A 212 7.93 23.92 11.79
C ARG A 212 7.40 25.36 11.92
N ALA A 213 7.33 26.10 10.82
CA ALA A 213 6.77 27.46 10.81
C ALA A 213 5.26 27.45 11.14
N LEU A 214 4.50 26.54 10.52
CA LEU A 214 3.06 26.36 10.81
C LEU A 214 2.79 25.98 12.26
N VAL A 215 3.62 25.11 12.84
CA VAL A 215 3.51 24.74 14.26
C VAL A 215 3.84 25.94 15.15
N ASN A 216 4.86 26.74 14.81
CA ASN A 216 5.22 27.90 15.62
C ASN A 216 4.18 29.02 15.63
N ASP A 217 3.44 29.22 14.53
CA ASP A 217 2.39 30.24 14.40
C ASP A 217 1.06 29.90 15.09
N GLN A 218 0.91 28.68 15.64
CA GLN A 218 -0.26 28.30 16.43
C GLN A 218 -0.17 28.81 17.88
N SER A 219 -1.34 29.14 18.47
CA SER A 219 -1.50 29.55 19.86
C SER A 219 -0.88 28.52 20.81
N LYS A 220 -0.43 28.94 21.99
CA LYS A 220 0.04 27.99 23.01
C LYS A 220 -1.04 26.95 23.36
N GLU A 221 -2.29 27.38 23.41
CA GLU A 221 -3.46 26.53 23.67
C GLU A 221 -3.62 25.38 22.67
N ASP A 222 -3.38 25.62 21.37
CA ASP A 222 -3.50 24.59 20.33
C ASP A 222 -2.31 23.60 20.33
N LYS A 223 -1.13 24.07 20.81
CA LYS A 223 0.04 23.21 21.00
C LYS A 223 -0.16 22.28 22.20
N ASP A 224 -0.71 22.81 23.29
CA ASP A 224 -0.98 22.03 24.50
C ASP A 224 -2.10 21.00 24.24
N PHE A 225 -3.13 21.35 23.46
CA PHE A 225 -4.15 20.40 23.03
C PHE A 225 -3.60 19.25 22.16
N LEU A 226 -2.62 19.53 21.29
CA LEU A 226 -1.98 18.51 20.46
C LEU A 226 -1.08 17.58 21.30
N ILE A 227 -0.40 18.12 22.33
CA ILE A 227 0.44 17.34 23.24
C ILE A 227 -0.44 16.41 24.10
N ASP A 228 -1.55 16.92 24.66
CA ASP A 228 -2.53 16.12 25.40
C ASP A 228 -3.12 15.00 24.53
N LEU A 229 -3.38 15.28 23.25
CA LEU A 229 -3.90 14.28 22.31
C LEU A 229 -2.85 13.19 21.99
N MET A 230 -1.57 13.54 21.89
CA MET A 230 -0.50 12.57 21.68
C MET A 230 -0.22 11.72 22.93
N GLU A 231 -0.35 12.29 24.12
CA GLU A 231 -0.24 11.55 25.39
C GLU A 231 -1.41 10.56 25.58
N GLN A 232 -2.62 10.92 25.13
CA GLN A 232 -3.79 10.03 25.14
C GLN A 232 -3.68 8.88 24.12
N GLU A 233 -3.00 9.09 22.99
CA GLU A 233 -2.78 8.05 21.96
C GLU A 233 -1.46 7.27 22.13
N GLY A 234 -0.68 7.54 23.18
CA GLY A 234 0.48 6.75 23.57
C GLY A 234 1.71 6.88 22.66
N PHE A 235 1.93 8.06 22.09
CA PHE A 235 3.15 8.41 21.33
C PHE A 235 4.29 8.96 22.20
#